data_AF-A0A7Y9HYU5-F1
#
_entry.id   AF-A0A7Y9HYU5-F1
#
_cell.length_a   1.000
_cell.length_b   1.000
_cell.length_c   1.000
_cell.angle_alpha   90.00
_cell.angle_beta   90.00
_cell.angle_gamma   90.00
#
_symmetry.space_group_name_H-M   'P 1'
#
loop_
_entity.id
_entity.type
_entity.pdbx_description
1 polymer ?
#
loop_
_entity_poly.entity_id
_entity_poly.type
_entity_poly.pdbx_seq_one_letter_code
_entity_poly.pdbx_strand_id
1 'polypeptide(L)' 'MIQIYQIQPAIFCEPCKDCGARPVLKLEKKKYTVMCPNNHYSTKPGLVDVNDWNMKNKIHNQLSNLKSVQKAS' A
#
# COMPACT_ATOMS: atom_id res chain seq x y z
N MET A 1 -14.11 20.71 -1.20
CA MET A 1 -12.65 20.92 -1.18
C MET A 1 -11.99 19.56 -0.98
N ILE A 2 -11.01 19.23 -1.81
CA ILE A 2 -10.21 18.01 -1.68
C ILE A 2 -8.87 18.44 -1.08
N GLN A 3 -8.41 17.77 -0.04
CA GLN A 3 -7.07 17.98 0.52
C GLN A 3 -6.28 16.68 0.46
N ILE A 4 -5.00 16.79 0.12
CA ILE A 4 -4.09 15.66 0.06
C ILE A 4 -2.99 15.89 1.09
N TYR A 5 -2.76 14.89 1.95
CA TYR A 5 -1.79 14.90 3.03
C TYR A 5 -0.75 13.81 2.79
N GLN A 6 0.52 14.18 2.95
CA GLN A 6 1.62 13.21 2.99
C GLN A 6 1.60 12.50 4.34
N ILE A 7 1.73 11.17 4.32
CA ILE A 7 1.81 10.39 5.55
C ILE A 7 3.23 10.54 6.12
N GLN A 8 3.33 10.90 7.39
CA GLN A 8 4.62 11.09 8.05
C GLN A 8 5.52 9.84 7.92
N PRO A 9 6.83 10.00 7.70
CA PRO A 9 7.77 8.88 7.50
C PRO A 9 7.72 7.82 8.60
N ALA A 10 7.47 8.25 9.84
CA ALA A 10 7.39 7.41 11.04
C ALA A 10 6.20 6.44 11.06
N ILE A 11 5.15 6.68 10.26
CA ILE A 11 4.03 5.75 10.16
C ILE A 11 4.39 4.67 9.13
N PHE A 12 4.30 3.41 9.55
CA PHE A 12 4.53 2.28 8.66
C PHE A 12 3.41 2.16 7.62
N CYS A 13 3.76 2.27 6.34
CA CYS A 13 2.87 2.06 5.21
C CYS A 13 3.60 1.25 4.16
N GLU A 14 2.98 0.17 3.69
CA GLU A 14 3.48 -0.60 2.55
C GLU A 14 3.51 0.29 1.30
N PRO A 15 4.57 0.18 0.47
CA PRO A 15 4.61 0.87 -0.81
C PRO A 15 3.53 0.32 -1.74
N CYS A 16 3.08 1.13 -2.69
CA CYS A 16 2.13 0.67 -3.70
C CYS A 16 2.70 -0.53 -4.47
N LYS A 17 1.94 -1.62 -4.55
CA LYS A 17 2.40 -2.86 -5.23
C LYS A 17 2.72 -2.67 -6.72
N ASP A 18 2.10 -1.67 -7.37
CA ASP A 18 2.20 -1.45 -8.81
C ASP A 18 3.35 -0.49 -9.19
N CYS A 19 3.62 0.53 -8.36
CA CYS A 19 4.61 1.57 -8.67
C CYS A 19 5.65 1.85 -7.58
N GLY A 20 5.57 1.16 -6.43
CA GLY A 20 6.48 1.35 -5.30
C GLY A 20 6.29 2.66 -4.54
N ALA A 21 5.41 3.55 -4.99
CA ALA A 21 5.21 4.86 -4.36
C ALA A 21 4.52 4.75 -2.98
N ARG A 22 4.93 5.61 -2.04
CA ARG A 22 4.30 5.70 -0.71
C ARG A 22 2.88 6.26 -0.83
N PRO A 23 1.88 5.71 -0.12
CA PRO A 23 0.52 6.23 -0.17
C PRO A 23 0.40 7.65 0.41
N VAL A 24 -0.64 8.34 -0.04
CA VAL A 24 -1.08 9.64 0.45
C VAL A 24 -2.48 9.56 1.04
N LEU A 25 -2.81 10.50 1.92
CA LEU A 25 -4.14 10.63 2.52
C LEU A 25 -4.95 11.68 1.77
N LYS A 26 -6.05 11.28 1.14
CA LYS A 26 -7.03 12.19 0.54
C LYS A 26 -8.18 12.43 1.52
N LEU A 27 -8.45 13.68 1.87
CA LEU A 27 -9.61 14.12 2.65
C LEU A 27 -10.66 14.71 1.71
N GLU A 28 -11.83 14.10 1.67
CA GLU A 28 -12.98 14.53 0.87
C GLU A 28 -14.27 14.42 1.68
N LYS A 29 -15.05 15.50 1.77
CA LYS A 29 -16.34 15.54 2.49
C LYS A 29 -16.29 14.93 3.91
N LYS A 30 -15.20 15.20 4.65
CA LYS A 30 -14.91 14.66 6.01
C LYS A 30 -14.59 13.16 6.07
N LYS A 31 -14.28 12.53 4.94
CA LYS A 31 -13.81 11.14 4.85
C LYS A 31 -12.37 11.11 4.39
N TYR A 32 -11.59 10.25 5.00
CA TYR A 32 -10.23 9.95 4.62
C TYR A 32 -10.21 8.75 3.69
N THR A 33 -9.33 8.82 2.69
CA THR A 33 -9.01 7.73 1.77
C THR A 33 -7.49 7.63 1.70
N VAL A 34 -6.95 6.43 1.93
CA VAL A 34 -5.53 6.14 1.68
C VAL A 34 -5.43 5.74 0.21
N MET A 35 -4.63 6.47 -0.58
CA MET A 35 -4.52 6.22 -2.02
C MET A 35 -3.10 6.32 -2.54
N CYS A 36 -2.85 5.68 -3.68
CA CYS A 36 -1.63 5.86 -4.44
C CYS A 36 -1.58 7.29 -5.03
N PRO A 37 -0.44 7.99 -4.99
CA PRO A 37 -0.28 9.26 -5.69
C PRO A 37 -0.44 9.13 -7.22
N ASN A 38 -0.17 7.94 -7.76
CA ASN A 38 -0.32 7.61 -9.19
C ASN A 38 -1.68 6.95 -9.53
N ASN A 39 -2.65 6.99 -8.61
CA ASN A 39 -4.03 6.56 -8.83
C ASN A 39 -4.24 5.06 -9.17
N HIS A 40 -3.33 4.16 -8.76
CA HIS A 40 -3.47 2.71 -8.97
C HIS A 40 -4.50 2.06 -8.04
N TYR A 41 -4.40 2.36 -6.74
CA TYR A 41 -5.26 1.79 -5.71
C TYR A 41 -5.67 2.87 -4.72
N SER A 42 -6.86 2.73 -4.15
CA SER A 42 -7.40 3.59 -3.10
C SER A 42 -8.31 2.78 -2.17
N THR A 43 -8.20 3.01 -0.87
CA THR A 43 -9.09 2.39 0.13
C THR A 43 -10.49 2.99 0.10
N LYS A 44 -11.44 2.39 0.82
CA LYS A 44 -12.80 2.94 0.92
C LYS A 44 -12.79 4.28 1.68
N PRO A 45 -13.59 5.27 1.25
CA PRO A 45 -13.68 6.54 1.95
C PRO A 45 -14.33 6.37 3.33
N GLY A 46 -13.60 6.73 4.38
CA GLY A 46 -14.06 6.56 5.76
C GLY A 46 -13.06 7.13 6.77
N LEU A 47 -12.71 6.31 7.75
CA LEU A 47 -11.59 6.60 8.66
C LEU A 47 -10.26 6.23 7.97
N VAL A 48 -9.17 6.80 8.47
CA VAL A 48 -7.82 6.47 7.99
C VAL A 48 -7.56 4.99 8.28
N ASP A 49 -7.56 4.16 7.23
CA ASP A 49 -7.27 2.73 7.33
C ASP A 49 -6.00 2.38 6.55
N VAL A 50 -4.87 2.46 7.26
CA VAL A 50 -3.55 2.06 6.74
C VAL A 50 -3.41 0.54 6.71
N ASN A 51 -4.14 -0.20 7.55
CA ASN A 51 -4.08 -1.65 7.57
C ASN A 51 -4.73 -2.26 6.33
N ASP A 52 -5.88 -1.77 5.89
CA ASP A 52 -6.52 -2.20 4.63
C ASP A 52 -5.59 -1.92 3.43
N TRP A 53 -4.97 -0.74 3.40
CA TRP A 53 -3.95 -0.41 2.40
C TRP A 53 -2.80 -1.42 2.43
N ASN A 54 -2.22 -1.66 3.62
CA ASN A 54 -1.10 -2.57 3.80
C ASN A 54 -1.49 -3.99 3.39
N MET A 55 -2.64 -4.51 3.79
CA MET A 55 -3.09 -5.86 3.40
C MET A 55 -3.22 -6.02 1.88
N LYS A 56 -3.63 -4.97 1.19
CA LYS A 56 -3.83 -4.97 -0.28
C LYS A 56 -2.55 -4.74 -1.06
N ASN A 57 -1.59 -4.05 -0.47
CA ASN A 57 -0.29 -3.75 -1.07
C ASN A 57 0.85 -4.61 -0.52
N LYS A 58 0.59 -5.44 0.49
CA LYS A 58 1.54 -6.42 1.01
C LYS A 58 1.96 -7.25 -0.17
N ILE A 59 3.22 -7.08 -0.55
CA ILE A 59 3.85 -7.94 -1.53
C ILE A 59 3.85 -9.30 -0.83
N HIS A 60 2.87 -10.14 -1.18
CA HIS A 60 3.02 -11.55 -0.93
C HIS A 60 4.31 -11.89 -1.65
N ASN A 61 5.37 -12.13 -0.89
CA ASN A 61 6.49 -12.92 -1.35
C ASN A 61 5.87 -14.28 -1.68
N GLN A 62 5.26 -14.35 -2.87
CA GLN A 62 4.96 -15.59 -3.55
C GLN A 62 6.28 -16.30 -3.45
N LEU A 63 6.26 -17.44 -2.78
CA LEU A 63 7.34 -18.36 -2.50
C LEU A 63 8.10 -18.68 -3.81
N SER A 64 8.88 -17.72 -4.29
CA SER A 64 9.54 -17.73 -5.58
C SER A 64 11.01 -17.88 -5.27
N ASN A 65 11.47 -19.13 -5.34
CA ASN A 65 12.85 -19.60 -5.25
C ASN A 65 13.31 -20.24 -3.92
N LEU A 66 12.54 -21.20 -3.41
CA LEU A 66 13.14 -22.49 -3.02
C LEU A 66 13.08 -23.46 -4.21
N LYS A 67 13.72 -23.04 -5.30
CA LYS A 67 14.21 -23.91 -6.38
C LYS A 67 15.71 -23.65 -6.51
N SER A 68 16.46 -24.23 -5.58
CA SER A 68 17.90 -24.45 -5.68
C SER A 68 18.15 -25.85 -5.10
N VAL A 69 17.95 -26.89 -5.93
CA VAL A 69 19.04 -27.67 -6.53
C VAL A 69 19.96 -28.34 -5.50
N GLN A 70 19.73 -29.62 -5.21
CA GLN A 70 20.74 -30.71 -5.11
C GLN A 70 19.99 -32.02 -5.45
N LYS A 71 19.92 -32.45 -6.72
CA LYS A 71 20.78 -33.46 -7.37
C LYS A 71 21.26 -34.61 -6.45
N ALA A 72 20.77 -35.80 -6.80
CA ALA A 72 21.39 -37.13 -6.78
C ALA A 72 22.29 -37.52 -5.59
N SER A 73 21.87 -38.57 -4.88
CA SER A 73 22.75 -39.70 -4.60
C SER A 73 21.96 -40.99 -4.44
#